data_AF-A0A1D3L373-F1
#
_entry.id   AF-A0A1D3L373-F1
#
_cell.length_a   1.000
_cell.length_b   1.000
_cell.length_c   1.000
_cell.angle_alpha   90.00
_cell.angle_beta   90.00
_cell.angle_gamma   90.00
#
_symmetry.space_group_name_H-M   'P 1'
#
loop_
_entity.id
_entity.type
_entity.pdbx_description
1 polymer ?
#
loop_
_entity_poly.entity_id
_entity_poly.type
_entity_poly.pdbx_seq_one_letter_code
_entity_poly.pdbx_strand_id
1 'polypeptide(L)' 'MGCITICISDELEIAFRRIARLKYGDKQGKISRGATEAIFDWCQREMLKLPEGENVLDD' A
#
# COMPACT_ATOMS: atom_id res chain seq x y z
N MET A 1 -9.14 7.59 -6.06
CA MET A 1 -8.35 6.68 -5.20
C MET A 1 -9.29 6.06 -4.18
N GLY A 2 -9.28 4.73 -4.03
CA GLY A 2 -10.02 4.06 -2.95
C GLY A 2 -9.35 4.26 -1.59
N CYS A 3 -10.13 4.16 -0.51
CA CYS A 3 -9.64 4.22 0.87
C CYS A 3 -9.98 2.91 1.58
N ILE A 4 -9.00 2.34 2.28
CA ILE A 4 -9.18 1.12 3.07
C ILE A 4 -8.72 1.43 4.49
N THR A 5 -9.53 1.05 5.48
CA THR A 5 -9.15 1.09 6.90
C THR A 5 -8.95 -0.34 7.38
N ILE A 6 -7.80 -0.63 7.97
CA ILE A 6 -7.46 -1.95 8.51
C ILE A 6 -7.01 -1.82 9.96
N CYS A 7 -7.32 -2.84 10.77
CA CYS A 7 -6.74 -3.00 12.09
C CYS A 7 -5.67 -4.08 12.02
N ILE A 8 -4.48 -3.78 12.51
CA ILE A 8 -3.33 -4.69 12.57
C ILE A 8 -2.75 -4.67 13.99
N SER A 9 -1.89 -5.63 14.33
CA SER A 9 -1.23 -5.61 15.63
C SER A 9 -0.26 -4.43 15.75
N ASP A 10 -0.07 -3.94 16.97
CA ASP A 10 0.82 -2.81 17.25
C ASP A 10 2.27 -3.09 16.85
N GLU A 11 2.75 -4.32 17.04
CA GLU A 11 4.11 -4.71 16.66
C GLU A 11 4.33 -4.61 15.15
N LEU A 12 3.34 -5.03 14.36
CA LEU A 12 3.39 -4.96 12.91
C LEU A 12 3.36 -3.50 12.45
N GLU A 13 2.53 -2.67 13.09
CA GLU A 13 2.43 -1.24 12.80
C GLU A 13 3.76 -0.53 13.04
N ILE A 14 4.39 -0.79 14.19
CA ILE A 14 5.68 -0.21 14.57
C ILE A 14 6.77 -0.64 13.59
N ALA A 15 6.82 -1.93 13.24
CA ALA A 15 7.78 -2.45 12.27
C ALA A 15 7.58 -1.81 10.90
N PHE A 16 6.34 -1.72 10.43
CA PHE A 16 6.00 -1.11 9.15
C PHE A 16 6.38 0.37 9.10
N ARG A 17 6.08 1.15 10.15
CA ARG A 17 6.49 2.57 10.24
C ARG A 17 8.00 2.73 10.18
N ARG A 18 8.77 1.85 10.82
CA ARG A 18 10.25 1.87 10.78
C ARG A 18 10.75 1.62 9.36
N ILE A 19 10.24 0.60 8.68
CA ILE A 19 10.62 0.29 7.30
C ILE A 19 10.27 1.45 6.36
N ALA A 20 9.06 2.00 6.46
CA ALA A 20 8.63 3.13 5.64
C ALA A 20 9.51 4.38 5.85
N ARG A 21 9.95 4.64 7.09
CA ARG A 21 10.92 5.71 7.39
C ARG A 21 12.28 5.45 6.76
N LEU A 22 12.81 4.23 6.86
CA LEU A 22 14.10 3.87 6.27
C LEU A 22 14.07 3.98 4.73
N LYS A 23 12.97 3.58 4.09
CA LYS A 23 12.84 3.55 2.62
C LYS A 23 12.58 4.93 2.01
N TYR A 24 11.77 5.78 2.63
CA TYR A 24 11.31 7.05 2.03
C TYR A 24 11.75 8.31 2.81
N GLY A 25 12.45 8.16 3.93
CA GLY A 25 12.84 9.25 4.82
C GLY A 25 11.65 9.84 5.58
N ASP A 26 11.75 11.12 5.95
CA ASP A 26 10.74 11.81 6.76
C ASP A 26 9.67 12.58 5.98
N LYS A 27 9.46 12.21 4.72
CA LYS A 27 8.45 12.85 3.85
C LYS A 27 7.02 12.53 4.29
N GLN A 28 6.11 13.50 4.10
CA GLN A 28 4.67 13.28 4.25
C GLN A 28 4.20 12.21 3.25
N GLY A 29 3.28 11.35 3.68
CA GLY A 29 2.72 10.27 2.83
C GLY A 29 3.55 8.98 2.75
N LYS A 30 4.70 8.88 3.43
CA LYS A 30 5.54 7.67 3.46
C LYS A 30 4.82 6.40 3.88
N ILE A 31 3.89 6.51 4.85
CA ILE A 31 3.10 5.38 5.36
C ILE A 31 2.13 4.90 4.30
N SER A 32 1.33 5.81 3.74
CA SER A 32 0.37 5.50 2.68
C SER A 32 1.06 4.90 1.46
N ARG A 33 2.19 5.48 1.02
CA ARG A 33 2.98 4.95 -0.08
C ARG A 33 3.50 3.54 0.20
N GLY A 34 4.08 3.32 1.38
CA GLY A 34 4.55 1.99 1.77
C GLY A 34 3.41 0.95 1.79
N ALA A 35 2.21 1.37 2.19
CA ALA A 35 1.06 0.48 2.27
C ALA A 35 0.55 0.15 0.87
N THR A 36 0.45 1.15 -0.01
CA THR A 36 0.11 0.95 -1.42
C THR A 36 1.09 0.01 -2.11
N GLU A 37 2.41 0.20 -1.94
CA GLU A 37 3.43 -0.67 -2.53
C GLU A 37 3.33 -2.09 -1.97
N ALA A 38 3.16 -2.27 -0.65
CA ALA A 38 3.04 -3.59 -0.03
C ALA A 38 1.79 -4.34 -0.52
N ILE A 39 0.65 -3.65 -0.65
CA ILE A 39 -0.59 -4.23 -1.17
C ILE A 39 -0.44 -4.59 -2.66
N PHE A 40 0.16 -3.71 -3.45
CA PHE A 40 0.43 -3.95 -4.87
C PHE A 40 1.31 -5.20 -5.06
N ASP A 41 2.42 -5.29 -4.33
CA ASP A 41 3.34 -6.42 -4.38
C ASP A 41 2.64 -7.72 -3.94
N TRP A 42 1.77 -7.65 -2.93
CA TRP A 42 0.97 -8.80 -2.50
C TRP A 42 0.05 -9.27 -3.63
N CYS A 43 -0.74 -8.37 -4.23
CA CYS A 43 -1.64 -8.72 -5.35
C CYS A 43 -0.89 -9.37 -6.52
N GLN A 44 0.28 -8.83 -6.88
CA GLN A 44 1.12 -9.41 -7.93
C GLN A 44 1.59 -10.83 -7.61
N ARG A 45 2.01 -11.09 -6.36
CA ARG A 45 2.45 -12.44 -5.93
C ARG A 45 1.32 -13.46 -5.97
N GLU A 46 0.10 -13.05 -5.60
CA GLU A 46 -1.08 -13.90 -5.64
C GLU A 46 -1.67 -14.08 -7.05
N MET A 47 -0.93 -13.67 -8.10
CA MET A 47 -1.32 -13.73 -9.51
C MET A 47 -2.63 -13.00 -9.85
N LEU A 48 -3.13 -12.16 -8.95
CA LEU A 48 -4.17 -11.20 -9.25
C LEU A 48 -3.54 -10.05 -10.01
N LYS A 49 -3.53 -10.17 -11.34
CA LYS A 49 -3.17 -9.03 -12.20
C LYS A 49 -4.15 -7.91 -11.89
N LEU A 50 -3.63 -6.83 -11.32
CA LEU A 50 -4.37 -5.58 -11.27
C LEU A 50 -4.72 -5.22 -12.72
N PRO A 51 -5.97 -4.85 -13.03
CA PRO A 51 -6.32 -4.44 -14.38
C PRO A 51 -5.37 -3.32 -14.80
N GLU A 52 -4.60 -3.55 -15.86
CA GLU A 52 -3.76 -2.53 -16.47
C GLU A 52 -4.68 -1.48 -17.10
N GLY A 53 -5.02 -0.45 -16.33
CA GLY A 53 -5.72 0.73 -16.84
C GLY A 53 -6.98 0.41 -17.64
N GLU A 54 -8.00 -0.16 -17.00
CA GLU A 54 -9.33 -0.04 -17.55
C GLU A 54 -9.80 1.40 -17.28
N ASN A 55 -9.96 2.17 -18.36
CA ASN A 55 -10.72 3.41 -18.35
C ASN A 55 -12.10 3.08 -17.75
N VAL A 56 -12.30 3.39 -16.48
CA VAL A 56 -13.65 3.51 -15.92
C VAL A 56 -14.17 4.88 -16.34
N LEU A 57 -14.45 5.00 -17.64
CA LEU A 57 -15.48 5.85 -18.20
C LEU A 57 -16.56 4.89 -18.73
N ASP A 58 -17.83 5.23 -18.45
CA ASP A 58 -19.08 4.50 -18.71
C ASP A 58 -19.33 3.37 -17.66
N ASP A 59 -20.37 3.40 -16.81
CA ASP A 59 -21.77 3.87 -16.93
C ASP A 59 -22.23 4.66 -15.67
#